data_AF-A0A812UPU7-F1
#
_entry.id   AF-A0A812UPU7-F1
#
_cell.length_a   1.000
_cell.length_b   1.000
_cell.length_c   1.000
_cell.angle_alpha   90.00
_cell.angle_beta   90.00
_cell.angle_gamma   90.00
#
_symmetry.space_group_name_H-M   'P 1'
#
loop_
_entity.id
_entity.type
_entity.pdbx_description
1 polymer ?
#
loop_
_entity_poly.entity_id
_entity_poly.type
_entity_poly.pdbx_seq_one_letter_code
_entity_poly.pdbx_strand_id
1 'polypeptide(L)'
;MQARPANKLKLNDTPYFLRGWCIAEVQWTGTRKKVDGFAPMSPSDFRARVERGEQGLADGLFLKFTHRSDAELVMQLQEKVWVEHAVKRTELGAMRLPQSELLVLADALQHFVNLRRLVLQQCQSFAKDGAAALAHGMTFLRYIEDFGVQETEIDDDCVAALAQAFRACSSLTRIWLTRSRIGDAGAAALGAAFVDCKNLVDFDLSGNNIGDVGTAALDAARQQTRKNLQRRIREAG
;
A
#
# COMPACT_ATOMS: atom_id res chain seq x y z
N MET A 1 -19.97 32.04 -18.33
CA MET A 1 -20.19 32.36 -16.91
C MET A 1 -19.84 33.82 -16.69
N GLN A 2 -20.77 34.67 -16.18
CA GLN A 2 -20.46 36.06 -15.82
C GLN A 2 -19.63 36.09 -14.54
N ALA A 3 -18.47 36.76 -14.57
CA ALA A 3 -17.61 36.93 -13.41
C ALA A 3 -18.33 37.75 -12.32
N ARG A 4 -18.37 37.25 -11.09
CA ARG A 4 -18.89 38.03 -9.95
C ARG A 4 -17.95 39.20 -9.67
N PRO A 5 -18.47 40.40 -9.40
CA PRO A 5 -17.64 41.57 -9.16
C PRO A 5 -16.83 41.38 -7.86
N ALA A 6 -15.56 41.78 -7.89
CA ALA A 6 -14.56 41.47 -6.85
C ALA A 6 -14.96 41.97 -5.44
N ASN A 7 -15.78 43.02 -5.38
CA ASN A 7 -16.36 43.58 -4.16
C ASN A 7 -17.41 42.69 -3.46
N LYS A 8 -17.82 41.57 -4.07
CA LYS A 8 -18.69 40.55 -3.47
C LYS A 8 -17.96 39.28 -3.03
N LEU A 9 -16.63 39.24 -3.16
CA LEU A 9 -15.82 38.12 -2.69
C LEU A 9 -15.61 38.23 -1.18
N LYS A 10 -15.95 37.17 -0.43
CA LYS A 10 -15.58 37.06 0.98
C LYS A 10 -14.10 36.67 1.07
N LEU A 11 -13.36 37.30 1.98
CA LEU A 11 -11.99 36.91 2.29
C LEU A 11 -11.99 35.45 2.77
N ASN A 12 -11.08 34.65 2.22
CA ASN A 12 -10.89 33.27 2.63
C ASN A 12 -9.99 33.23 3.87
N ASP A 13 -10.60 32.99 5.03
CA ASP A 13 -9.95 32.87 6.33
C ASP A 13 -9.45 31.46 6.63
N THR A 14 -9.67 30.49 5.74
CA THR A 14 -9.16 29.13 5.90
C THR A 14 -7.66 29.11 5.59
N PRO A 15 -6.79 28.76 6.57
CA PRO A 15 -5.35 28.63 6.34
C PRO A 15 -5.04 27.78 5.12
N TYR A 16 -4.01 28.16 4.35
CA TYR A 16 -3.73 27.60 3.03
C TYR A 16 -3.66 26.06 3.03
N PHE A 17 -2.93 25.49 3.99
CA PHE A 17 -2.73 24.05 4.15
C PHE A 17 -3.99 23.26 4.55
N LEU A 18 -5.09 23.94 4.84
CA LEU A 18 -6.38 23.33 5.25
C LEU A 18 -7.43 23.34 4.15
N ARG A 19 -7.10 23.97 3.02
CA ARG A 19 -8.00 24.02 1.89
C ARG A 19 -8.07 22.63 1.27
N GLY A 20 -9.28 22.19 0.92
CA GLY A 20 -9.49 20.87 0.29
C GLY A 20 -8.59 20.62 -0.92
N TRP A 21 -8.22 21.67 -1.67
CA TRP A 21 -7.26 21.62 -2.77
C TRP A 21 -5.84 21.27 -2.34
N CYS A 22 -5.32 21.89 -1.27
CA CYS A 22 -3.97 21.65 -0.79
C CYS A 22 -3.85 20.28 -0.13
N ILE A 23 -4.90 19.80 0.53
CA ILE A 23 -4.92 18.44 1.07
C ILE A 23 -4.99 17.42 -0.07
N ALA A 24 -5.82 17.64 -1.10
CA ALA A 24 -5.82 16.78 -2.29
C ALA A 24 -4.45 16.75 -2.97
N GLU A 25 -3.78 17.89 -3.07
CA GLU A 25 -2.42 18.02 -3.62
C GLU A 25 -1.37 17.29 -2.77
N VAL A 26 -1.44 17.40 -1.43
CA VAL A 26 -0.60 16.60 -0.51
C VAL A 26 -0.90 15.11 -0.64
N GLN A 27 -2.16 14.72 -0.81
CA GLN A 27 -2.57 13.31 -0.97
C GLN A 27 -2.14 12.73 -2.32
N TRP A 28 -1.95 13.56 -3.35
CA TRP A 28 -1.32 13.14 -4.61
C TRP A 28 0.16 12.94 -4.53
N THR A 29 0.81 13.59 -3.56
CA THR A 29 2.15 13.16 -3.19
C THR A 29 2.14 11.71 -2.71
N GLY A 30 0.99 11.19 -2.26
CA GLY A 30 0.73 9.77 -2.00
C GLY A 30 0.93 8.84 -3.21
N THR A 31 0.76 9.33 -4.45
CA THR A 31 1.08 8.54 -5.65
C THR A 31 2.57 8.53 -5.96
N ARG A 32 3.42 9.23 -5.19
CA ARG A 32 4.88 9.23 -5.39
C ARG A 32 5.45 7.85 -5.03
N LYS A 33 6.69 7.64 -5.47
CA LYS A 33 7.45 6.40 -5.21
C LYS A 33 7.59 6.08 -3.72
N LYS A 34 7.60 7.10 -2.84
CA LYS A 34 7.67 6.94 -1.39
C LYS A 34 6.73 7.92 -0.70
N VAL A 35 5.97 7.42 0.27
CA VAL A 35 5.04 8.16 1.11
C VAL A 35 5.37 7.93 2.58
N ASP A 36 5.04 8.90 3.43
CA ASP A 36 5.34 8.88 4.85
C ASP A 36 4.13 9.36 5.63
N GLY A 37 3.64 8.54 6.57
CA GLY A 37 2.49 8.82 7.41
C GLY A 37 1.12 8.74 6.71
N PHE A 38 1.06 8.81 5.38
CA PHE A 38 -0.18 8.88 4.63
C PHE A 38 -0.19 7.96 3.40
N ALA A 39 -1.30 7.25 3.19
CA ALA A 39 -1.46 6.38 2.04
C ALA A 39 -1.97 7.14 0.81
N PRO A 40 -1.68 6.68 -0.42
CA PRO A 40 -2.44 7.12 -1.59
C PRO A 40 -3.91 6.75 -1.40
N MET A 41 -4.77 7.76 -1.33
CA MET A 41 -6.21 7.57 -1.15
C MET A 41 -6.95 7.59 -2.48
N SER A 42 -7.88 6.66 -2.69
CA SER A 42 -8.73 6.66 -3.88
C SER A 42 -9.62 7.92 -3.93
N PRO A 43 -10.01 8.40 -5.12
CA PRO A 43 -10.90 9.56 -5.24
C PRO A 43 -12.25 9.38 -4.51
N SER A 44 -12.78 8.16 -4.49
CA SER A 44 -13.97 7.78 -3.73
C SER A 44 -13.76 7.91 -2.22
N ASP A 45 -12.66 7.40 -1.69
CA ASP A 45 -12.34 7.53 -0.27
C ASP A 45 -12.15 9.00 0.11
N PHE A 46 -11.48 9.78 -0.74
CA PHE A 46 -11.31 11.21 -0.53
C PHE A 46 -12.65 11.93 -0.46
N ARG A 47 -13.56 11.67 -1.41
CA ARG A 47 -14.92 12.22 -1.39
C ARG A 47 -15.64 11.85 -0.10
N ALA A 48 -15.57 10.59 0.31
CA ALA A 48 -16.24 10.12 1.51
C ALA A 48 -15.69 10.78 2.79
N ARG A 49 -14.37 11.01 2.89
CA ARG A 49 -13.76 11.76 4.01
C ARG A 49 -14.23 13.22 4.04
N VAL A 50 -14.29 13.88 2.88
CA VAL A 50 -14.79 15.26 2.76
C VAL A 50 -16.26 15.34 3.22
N GLU A 51 -17.10 14.40 2.79
CA GLU A 51 -18.53 14.36 3.13
C GLU A 51 -18.77 14.07 4.61
N ARG A 52 -17.97 13.20 5.22
CA ARG A 52 -18.03 12.91 6.67
C ARG A 52 -17.47 14.05 7.53
N GLY A 53 -16.83 15.06 6.93
CA GLY A 53 -16.21 16.15 7.65
C GLY A 53 -15.08 15.66 8.56
N GLU A 54 -14.36 14.63 8.15
CA GLU A 54 -13.24 14.10 8.93
C GLU A 54 -12.14 15.15 9.10
N GLN A 55 -11.44 15.06 10.24
CA GLN A 55 -10.25 15.86 10.48
C GLN A 55 -9.22 15.48 9.40
N GLY A 56 -8.75 16.47 8.65
CA GLY A 56 -7.71 16.36 7.64
C GLY A 56 -6.38 15.96 8.26
N LEU A 57 -5.31 16.10 7.48
CA LEU A 57 -3.94 15.62 7.74
C LEU A 57 -3.28 16.04 9.07
N ALA A 58 -3.94 16.86 9.91
CA ALA A 58 -3.49 17.27 11.23
C ALA A 58 -4.68 17.38 12.19
N ASP A 59 -4.47 17.03 13.47
CA ASP A 59 -5.52 16.99 14.50
C ASP A 59 -6.35 18.28 14.55
N GLY A 60 -7.68 18.13 14.56
CA GLY A 60 -8.65 19.21 14.78
C GLY A 60 -9.07 20.03 13.55
N LEU A 61 -8.73 19.60 12.33
CA LEU A 61 -8.83 20.45 11.14
C LEU A 61 -9.76 19.90 10.05
N PHE A 62 -10.91 20.52 9.80
CA PHE A 62 -11.91 20.03 8.84
C PHE A 62 -11.53 20.30 7.37
N LEU A 63 -11.75 19.31 6.49
CA LEU A 63 -11.69 19.49 5.03
C LEU A 63 -12.76 20.52 4.59
N LYS A 64 -12.35 21.72 4.17
CA LYS A 64 -13.26 22.75 3.62
C LYS A 64 -12.85 23.19 2.23
N PHE A 65 -13.78 23.08 1.28
CA PHE A 65 -13.68 23.76 -0.02
C PHE A 65 -14.24 25.19 0.12
N THR A 66 -13.40 26.17 -0.19
CA THR A 66 -13.69 27.59 0.10
C THR A 66 -14.59 28.23 -0.96
N HIS A 67 -14.76 27.60 -2.13
CA HIS A 67 -15.75 27.97 -3.15
C HIS A 67 -16.54 26.74 -3.61
N ARG A 68 -17.83 26.67 -3.24
CA ARG A 68 -18.73 25.54 -3.57
C ARG A 68 -19.00 25.38 -5.07
N SER A 69 -18.85 26.43 -5.87
CA SER A 69 -19.12 26.42 -7.31
C SER A 69 -18.13 25.59 -8.13
N ASP A 70 -16.92 25.35 -7.61
CA ASP A 70 -15.83 24.70 -8.36
C ASP A 70 -15.34 23.40 -7.69
N ALA A 71 -15.91 23.02 -6.54
CA ALA A 71 -15.47 21.84 -5.79
C ALA A 71 -15.60 20.55 -6.60
N GLU A 72 -16.71 20.36 -7.31
CA GLU A 72 -16.93 19.17 -8.14
C GLU A 72 -15.95 19.10 -9.33
N LEU A 73 -15.73 20.24 -10.02
CA LEU A 73 -14.77 20.29 -11.13
C LEU A 73 -13.35 20.02 -10.64
N VAL A 74 -12.97 20.59 -9.50
CA VAL A 74 -11.70 20.30 -8.84
C VAL A 74 -11.61 18.81 -8.54
N MET A 75 -12.61 18.20 -7.91
CA MET A 75 -12.58 16.78 -7.57
C MET A 75 -12.45 15.89 -8.81
N GLN A 76 -13.12 16.22 -9.91
CA GLN A 76 -13.03 15.48 -11.18
C GLN A 76 -11.65 15.61 -11.85
N LEU A 77 -11.12 16.84 -11.93
CA LEU A 77 -9.74 17.04 -12.37
C LEU A 77 -8.79 16.26 -11.48
N GLN A 78 -9.13 16.20 -10.19
CA GLN A 78 -8.29 15.54 -9.24
C GLN A 78 -8.29 14.00 -9.42
N GLU A 79 -9.46 13.40 -9.46
CA GLU A 79 -9.62 12.00 -9.79
C GLU A 79 -8.83 11.59 -11.05
N LYS A 80 -8.93 12.39 -12.12
CA LYS A 80 -8.22 12.12 -13.36
C LYS A 80 -6.70 12.05 -13.18
N VAL A 81 -6.10 13.03 -12.51
CA VAL A 81 -4.64 13.07 -12.28
C VAL A 81 -4.23 11.91 -11.39
N TRP A 82 -4.97 11.64 -10.32
CA TRP A 82 -4.65 10.53 -9.41
C TRP A 82 -4.63 9.18 -10.16
N VAL A 83 -5.67 8.88 -10.93
CA VAL A 83 -5.78 7.64 -11.71
C VAL A 83 -4.64 7.53 -12.72
N GLU A 84 -4.33 8.63 -13.44
CA GLU A 84 -3.23 8.65 -14.38
C GLU A 84 -1.89 8.32 -13.71
N HIS A 85 -1.64 8.87 -12.53
CA HIS A 85 -0.42 8.62 -11.77
C HIS A 85 -0.37 7.21 -11.17
N ALA A 86 -1.48 6.71 -10.61
CA ALA A 86 -1.57 5.38 -10.02
C ALA A 86 -1.34 4.28 -11.07
N VAL A 87 -1.99 4.39 -12.23
CA VAL A 87 -1.84 3.42 -13.32
C VAL A 87 -0.42 3.40 -13.88
N LYS A 88 0.26 4.54 -13.97
CA LYS A 88 1.66 4.60 -14.47
C LYS A 88 2.69 4.12 -13.44
N ARG A 89 2.30 3.93 -12.17
CA ARG A 89 3.25 3.65 -11.10
C ARG A 89 3.68 2.19 -11.11
N THR A 90 4.99 1.98 -11.13
CA THR A 90 5.61 0.64 -11.04
C THR A 90 6.20 0.35 -9.67
N GLU A 91 6.44 1.37 -8.84
CA GLU A 91 7.02 1.19 -7.51
C GLU A 91 6.34 2.10 -6.50
N LEU A 92 5.94 1.55 -5.37
CA LEU A 92 5.31 2.27 -4.27
C LEU A 92 5.97 1.86 -2.96
N GLY A 93 6.30 2.85 -2.15
CA GLY A 93 6.84 2.67 -0.81
C GLY A 93 6.03 3.50 0.17
N ALA A 94 5.67 2.94 1.31
CA ALA A 94 5.03 3.66 2.39
C ALA A 94 5.79 3.45 3.70
N MET A 95 5.91 4.52 4.47
CA MET A 95 6.62 4.52 5.74
C MET A 95 5.71 5.04 6.82
N ARG A 96 5.80 4.46 8.03
CA ARG A 96 5.12 4.96 9.23
C ARG A 96 3.62 5.19 9.06
N LEU A 97 2.97 4.37 8.23
CA LEU A 97 1.52 4.47 8.06
C LEU A 97 0.83 4.07 9.37
N PRO A 98 -0.08 4.88 9.91
CA PRO A 98 -0.98 4.44 10.97
C PRO A 98 -1.95 3.37 10.43
N GLN A 99 -2.60 2.61 11.32
CA GLN A 99 -3.52 1.53 10.94
C GLN A 99 -4.63 1.99 9.99
N SER A 100 -5.21 3.18 10.22
CA SER A 100 -6.26 3.76 9.37
C SER A 100 -5.79 3.97 7.93
N GLU A 101 -4.54 4.36 7.74
CA GLU A 101 -3.96 4.61 6.42
C GLU A 101 -3.53 3.30 5.73
N LEU A 102 -3.22 2.24 6.48
CA LEU A 102 -2.97 0.93 5.88
C LEU A 102 -4.21 0.39 5.16
N LEU A 103 -5.40 0.59 5.73
CA LEU A 103 -6.67 0.22 5.10
C LEU A 103 -6.93 1.03 3.82
N VAL A 104 -6.63 2.33 3.85
CA VAL A 104 -6.72 3.20 2.67
C VAL A 104 -5.75 2.74 1.57
N LEU A 105 -4.51 2.42 1.94
CA LEU A 105 -3.54 1.90 0.98
C LEU A 105 -4.08 0.61 0.34
N ALA A 106 -4.58 -0.31 1.16
CA ALA A 106 -5.11 -1.59 0.70
C ALA A 106 -6.25 -1.42 -0.32
N ASP A 107 -7.20 -0.52 -0.07
CA ASP A 107 -8.26 -0.18 -1.02
C ASP A 107 -7.68 0.41 -2.32
N ALA A 108 -6.74 1.34 -2.19
CA ALA A 108 -6.16 2.04 -3.32
C ALA A 108 -5.36 1.13 -4.27
N LEU A 109 -4.82 -0.01 -3.77
CA LEU A 109 -4.02 -0.96 -4.58
C LEU A 109 -4.74 -1.44 -5.85
N GLN A 110 -6.08 -1.46 -5.85
CA GLN A 110 -6.86 -1.85 -7.04
C GLN A 110 -6.61 -0.94 -8.26
N HIS A 111 -6.11 0.28 -8.04
CA HIS A 111 -5.79 1.24 -9.10
C HIS A 111 -4.31 1.22 -9.52
N PHE A 112 -3.44 0.62 -8.71
CA PHE A 112 -2.01 0.47 -8.99
C PHE A 112 -1.73 -0.77 -9.87
N VAL A 113 -2.46 -0.89 -10.98
CA VAL A 113 -2.51 -2.11 -11.79
C VAL A 113 -1.20 -2.49 -12.49
N ASN A 114 -0.23 -1.57 -12.57
CA ASN A 114 1.11 -1.80 -13.14
C ASN A 114 2.21 -1.85 -12.07
N LEU A 115 1.84 -1.95 -10.79
CA LEU A 115 2.79 -1.98 -9.70
C LEU A 115 3.62 -3.27 -9.75
N ARG A 116 4.94 -3.09 -9.71
CA ARG A 116 5.97 -4.14 -9.68
C ARG A 116 6.64 -4.26 -8.34
N ARG A 117 6.68 -3.17 -7.57
CA ARG A 117 7.29 -3.15 -6.24
C ARG A 117 6.41 -2.44 -5.22
N LEU A 118 6.17 -3.10 -4.10
CA LEU A 118 5.50 -2.51 -2.93
C LEU A 118 6.37 -2.68 -1.69
N VAL A 119 6.65 -1.58 -1.00
CA VAL A 119 7.49 -1.54 0.21
C VAL A 119 6.79 -0.87 1.36
N LEU A 120 6.65 -1.56 2.49
CA LEU A 120 6.08 -0.98 3.71
C LEU A 120 7.13 -1.00 4.81
N GLN A 121 7.36 0.13 5.47
CA GLN A 121 8.39 0.25 6.50
C GLN A 121 7.86 0.98 7.73
N GLN A 122 8.11 0.42 8.92
CA GLN A 122 7.70 1.06 10.18
C GLN A 122 6.20 1.39 10.26
N CYS A 123 5.35 0.70 9.50
CA CYS A 123 3.91 0.94 9.56
C CYS A 123 3.35 0.40 10.89
N GLN A 124 2.36 1.08 11.45
CA GLN A 124 1.73 0.68 12.70
C GLN A 124 0.70 -0.42 12.45
N SER A 125 0.61 -1.29 13.46
CA SER A 125 -0.12 -2.57 13.52
C SER A 125 -0.87 -2.98 12.25
N PHE A 126 -0.29 -3.96 11.57
CA PHE A 126 -1.05 -4.97 10.85
C PHE A 126 -1.84 -5.77 11.88
N ALA A 127 -2.88 -5.21 12.50
CA ALA A 127 -3.87 -6.06 13.17
C ALA A 127 -4.52 -6.96 12.10
N LYS A 128 -5.23 -8.01 12.53
CA LYS A 128 -5.87 -8.98 11.62
C LYS A 128 -6.59 -8.33 10.42
N ASP A 129 -7.31 -7.23 10.66
CA ASP A 129 -8.04 -6.50 9.62
C ASP A 129 -7.13 -5.79 8.61
N GLY A 130 -6.03 -5.18 9.07
CA GLY A 130 -5.07 -4.50 8.20
C GLY A 130 -4.30 -5.47 7.30
N ALA A 131 -3.90 -6.62 7.85
CA ALA A 131 -3.25 -7.68 7.08
C ALA A 131 -4.20 -8.31 6.06
N ALA A 132 -5.44 -8.59 6.45
CA ALA A 132 -6.45 -9.12 5.54
C ALA A 132 -6.81 -8.13 4.43
N ALA A 133 -6.95 -6.85 4.74
CA ALA A 133 -7.18 -5.80 3.75
C ALA A 133 -6.00 -5.70 2.78
N LEU A 134 -4.76 -5.66 3.27
CA LEU A 134 -3.60 -5.62 2.39
C LEU A 134 -3.52 -6.87 1.52
N ALA A 135 -3.73 -8.05 2.09
CA ALA A 135 -3.78 -9.31 1.35
C ALA A 135 -4.83 -9.25 0.23
N HIS A 136 -6.02 -8.72 0.51
CA HIS A 136 -7.05 -8.50 -0.51
C HIS A 136 -6.58 -7.52 -1.60
N GLY A 137 -6.03 -6.36 -1.22
CA GLY A 137 -5.51 -5.36 -2.16
C GLY A 137 -4.41 -5.92 -3.08
N MET A 138 -3.55 -6.80 -2.55
CA MET A 138 -2.51 -7.46 -3.35
C MET A 138 -3.07 -8.34 -4.46
N THR A 139 -4.29 -8.86 -4.35
CA THR A 139 -4.91 -9.70 -5.39
C THR A 139 -5.16 -8.94 -6.71
N PHE A 140 -5.21 -7.61 -6.67
CA PHE A 140 -5.32 -6.77 -7.88
C PHE A 140 -3.98 -6.54 -8.59
N LEU A 141 -2.85 -6.80 -7.93
CA LEU A 141 -1.52 -6.46 -8.40
C LEU A 141 -0.92 -7.56 -9.30
N ARG A 142 -1.38 -7.65 -10.55
CA ARG A 142 -1.00 -8.71 -11.50
C ARG A 142 0.49 -8.75 -11.86
N TYR A 143 1.19 -7.63 -11.74
CA TYR A 143 2.61 -7.51 -12.11
C TYR A 143 3.54 -7.32 -10.91
N ILE A 144 3.07 -7.56 -9.68
CA ILE A 144 3.91 -7.41 -8.50
C ILE A 144 5.06 -8.43 -8.55
N GLU A 145 6.28 -7.94 -8.54
CA GLU A 145 7.52 -8.72 -8.60
C GLU A 145 8.25 -8.72 -7.26
N ASP A 146 8.16 -7.59 -6.54
CA ASP A 146 8.86 -7.36 -5.28
C ASP A 146 7.86 -6.88 -4.22
N PHE A 147 7.67 -7.68 -3.19
CA PHE A 147 6.90 -7.26 -2.02
C PHE A 147 7.79 -7.25 -0.79
N GLY A 148 7.60 -6.27 0.07
CA GLY A 148 8.07 -6.49 1.41
C GLY A 148 7.69 -5.47 2.44
N VAL A 149 7.94 -5.90 3.66
CA VAL A 149 7.59 -5.24 4.89
C VAL A 149 8.81 -5.29 5.80
N GLN A 150 9.20 -4.14 6.33
CA GLN A 150 10.35 -4.01 7.22
C GLN A 150 9.94 -3.28 8.50
N GLU A 151 10.47 -3.73 9.64
CA GLU A 151 10.32 -3.04 10.93
C GLU A 151 8.85 -2.77 11.28
N THR A 152 7.97 -3.70 10.90
CA THR A 152 6.53 -3.62 11.16
C THR A 152 6.11 -4.83 11.99
N GLU A 153 5.19 -4.65 12.93
CA GLU A 153 4.68 -5.72 13.78
C GLU A 153 3.71 -6.63 13.00
N ILE A 154 4.27 -7.52 12.16
CA ILE A 154 3.54 -8.64 11.55
C ILE A 154 3.75 -9.87 12.44
N ASP A 155 2.66 -10.48 12.91
CA ASP A 155 2.64 -11.76 13.62
C ASP A 155 2.25 -12.94 12.70
N ASP A 156 2.12 -14.13 13.28
CA ASP A 156 1.81 -15.37 12.56
C ASP A 156 0.44 -15.35 11.87
N ASP A 157 -0.58 -14.76 12.49
CA ASP A 157 -1.93 -14.67 11.90
C ASP A 157 -1.93 -13.70 10.71
N CYS A 158 -1.23 -12.58 10.86
CA CYS A 158 -1.13 -11.56 9.82
C CYS A 158 -0.35 -12.08 8.62
N VAL A 159 0.75 -12.79 8.85
CA VAL A 159 1.53 -13.35 7.75
C VAL A 159 0.80 -14.52 7.08
N ALA A 160 -0.02 -15.29 7.81
CA ALA A 160 -0.86 -16.32 7.21
C ALA A 160 -1.89 -15.72 6.23
N ALA A 161 -2.46 -14.55 6.53
CA ALA A 161 -3.35 -13.85 5.59
C ALA A 161 -2.60 -13.39 4.32
N LEU A 162 -1.40 -12.82 4.47
CA LEU A 162 -0.55 -12.42 3.34
C LEU A 162 -0.09 -13.63 2.50
N ALA A 163 0.22 -14.75 3.15
CA ALA A 163 0.65 -15.98 2.48
C ALA A 163 -0.36 -16.46 1.45
N GLN A 164 -1.67 -16.32 1.71
CA GLN A 164 -2.71 -16.67 0.74
C GLN A 164 -2.71 -15.74 -0.47
N ALA A 165 -2.51 -14.43 -0.26
CA ALA A 165 -2.43 -13.47 -1.35
C ALA A 165 -1.20 -13.68 -2.23
N PHE A 166 -0.05 -14.07 -1.65
CA PHE A 166 1.16 -14.37 -2.41
C PHE A 166 0.95 -15.48 -3.44
N ARG A 167 0.13 -16.51 -3.14
CA ARG A 167 -0.19 -17.57 -4.10
C ARG A 167 -0.91 -17.06 -5.35
N ALA A 168 -1.68 -15.98 -5.22
CA ALA A 168 -2.37 -15.33 -6.34
C ALA A 168 -1.44 -14.40 -7.15
N CYS A 169 -0.32 -13.98 -6.58
CA CYS A 169 0.64 -13.08 -7.20
C CYS A 169 1.62 -13.86 -8.11
N SER A 170 1.17 -14.23 -9.30
CA SER A 170 1.95 -15.07 -10.24
C SER A 170 3.27 -14.44 -10.70
N SER A 171 3.40 -13.11 -10.65
CA SER A 171 4.61 -12.38 -11.05
C SER A 171 5.64 -12.26 -9.91
N LEU A 172 5.32 -12.69 -8.69
CA LEU A 172 6.13 -12.41 -7.51
C LEU A 172 7.46 -13.17 -7.57
N THR A 173 8.56 -12.42 -7.44
CA THR A 173 9.93 -12.94 -7.55
C THR A 173 10.72 -12.79 -6.25
N ARG A 174 10.44 -11.76 -5.45
CA ARG A 174 11.14 -11.48 -4.20
C ARG A 174 10.18 -11.05 -3.10
N ILE A 175 10.36 -11.63 -1.92
CA ILE A 175 9.64 -11.24 -0.70
C ILE A 175 10.64 -10.91 0.40
N TRP A 176 10.45 -9.83 1.13
CA TRP A 176 11.26 -9.55 2.33
C TRP A 176 10.34 -9.09 3.45
N LEU A 177 10.21 -9.91 4.50
CA LEU A 177 9.40 -9.65 5.68
C LEU A 177 10.35 -9.66 6.88
N THR A 178 11.09 -8.57 7.05
CA THR A 178 12.22 -8.53 7.99
C THR A 178 11.89 -7.72 9.23
N ARG A 179 12.51 -8.07 10.36
CA ARG A 179 12.34 -7.35 11.64
C ARG A 179 10.87 -7.22 12.04
N SER A 180 10.16 -8.35 12.01
CA SER A 180 8.77 -8.50 12.43
C SER A 180 8.66 -9.53 13.58
N ARG A 181 7.45 -9.98 13.91
CA ARG A 181 7.17 -10.94 14.99
C ARG A 181 6.73 -12.31 14.45
N ILE A 182 7.18 -12.68 13.25
CA ILE A 182 6.86 -13.98 12.64
C ILE A 182 7.55 -15.09 13.46
N GLY A 183 6.78 -16.06 13.92
CA GLY A 183 7.23 -17.26 14.59
C GLY A 183 7.17 -18.50 13.68
N ASP A 184 7.23 -19.68 14.31
CA ASP A 184 7.23 -20.95 13.59
C ASP A 184 5.94 -21.22 12.81
N ALA A 185 4.79 -20.81 13.33
CA ALA A 185 3.51 -21.04 12.66
C ALA A 185 3.36 -20.18 11.40
N GLY A 186 3.78 -18.91 11.47
CA GLY A 186 3.80 -18.01 10.31
C GLY A 186 4.84 -18.44 9.27
N ALA A 187 6.02 -18.88 9.72
CA ALA A 187 7.04 -19.46 8.84
C ALA A 187 6.52 -20.72 8.11
N ALA A 188 5.76 -21.58 8.79
CA ALA A 188 5.13 -22.74 8.15
C ALA A 188 4.08 -22.35 7.11
N ALA A 189 3.24 -21.34 7.40
CA ALA A 189 2.26 -20.81 6.46
C ALA A 189 2.92 -20.22 5.21
N LEU A 190 4.00 -19.46 5.39
CA LEU A 190 4.82 -18.91 4.30
C LEU A 190 5.50 -20.01 3.49
N GLY A 191 6.13 -20.99 4.15
CA GLY A 191 6.78 -22.11 3.49
C GLY A 191 5.82 -22.87 2.57
N ALA A 192 4.61 -23.15 3.06
CA ALA A 192 3.56 -23.78 2.26
C ALA A 192 3.10 -22.91 1.06
N ALA A 193 3.07 -21.58 1.20
CA ALA A 193 2.69 -20.68 0.12
C ALA A 193 3.80 -20.50 -0.92
N PHE A 194 5.05 -20.41 -0.49
CA PHE A 194 6.21 -20.17 -1.35
C PHE A 194 6.50 -21.33 -2.28
N VAL A 195 6.16 -22.56 -1.90
CA VAL A 195 6.23 -23.72 -2.81
C VAL A 195 5.32 -23.54 -4.04
N ASP A 196 4.17 -22.89 -3.89
CA ASP A 196 3.24 -22.61 -5.00
C ASP A 196 3.64 -21.39 -5.83
N CYS A 197 4.49 -20.52 -5.28
CA CYS A 197 4.98 -19.31 -5.96
C CYS A 197 6.07 -19.67 -7.00
N LYS A 198 5.65 -20.11 -8.19
CA LYS A 198 6.52 -20.65 -9.26
C LYS A 198 7.62 -19.72 -9.79
N ASN A 199 7.48 -18.42 -9.54
CA ASN A 199 8.43 -17.39 -9.99
C ASN A 199 9.26 -16.80 -8.84
N LEU A 200 8.96 -17.17 -7.59
CA LEU A 200 9.72 -16.73 -6.43
C LEU A 200 11.14 -17.29 -6.52
N VAL A 201 12.13 -16.41 -6.48
CA VAL A 201 13.56 -16.76 -6.54
C VAL A 201 14.28 -16.44 -5.25
N ASP A 202 13.73 -15.55 -4.43
CA ASP A 202 14.36 -15.12 -3.20
C ASP A 202 13.32 -14.73 -2.15
N PHE A 203 13.62 -15.01 -0.89
CA PHE A 203 12.88 -14.46 0.23
C PHE A 203 13.77 -14.23 1.45
N ASP A 204 13.53 -13.13 2.16
CA ASP A 204 14.23 -12.79 3.41
C ASP A 204 13.24 -12.65 4.56
N LEU A 205 13.45 -13.44 5.61
CA LEU A 205 12.68 -13.42 6.86
C LEU A 205 13.59 -13.12 8.07
N SER A 206 14.74 -12.49 7.85
CA SER A 206 15.71 -12.16 8.90
C SER A 206 15.13 -11.20 9.95
N GLY A 207 15.59 -11.35 11.19
CA GLY A 207 15.12 -10.53 12.31
C GLY A 207 13.70 -10.85 12.77
N ASN A 208 13.17 -12.04 12.44
CA ASN A 208 11.95 -12.58 13.03
C ASN A 208 12.26 -13.59 14.15
N ASN A 209 11.21 -14.09 14.80
CA ASN A 209 11.29 -15.02 15.93
C ASN A 209 11.08 -16.49 15.52
N ILE A 210 11.67 -16.87 14.37
CA ILE A 210 11.54 -18.20 13.75
C ILE A 210 12.55 -19.16 14.39
N GLY A 211 12.06 -20.24 14.98
CA GLY A 211 12.86 -21.31 15.55
C GLY A 211 13.16 -22.43 14.55
N ASP A 212 13.62 -23.57 15.07
CA ASP A 212 14.04 -24.72 14.26
C ASP A 212 12.86 -25.31 13.46
N VAL A 213 11.66 -25.34 14.06
CA VAL A 213 10.46 -25.89 13.41
C VAL A 213 10.05 -25.05 12.20
N GLY A 214 9.99 -23.73 12.36
CA GLY A 214 9.69 -22.81 11.26
C GLY A 214 10.79 -22.79 10.20
N THR A 215 12.06 -22.89 10.62
CA THR A 215 13.19 -23.00 9.70
C THR A 215 13.08 -24.25 8.84
N ALA A 216 12.78 -25.41 9.44
CA ALA A 216 12.57 -26.66 8.71
C ALA A 216 11.37 -26.55 7.74
N ALA A 217 10.30 -25.85 8.14
CA ALA A 217 9.14 -25.65 7.27
C ALA A 217 9.45 -24.78 6.03
N LEU A 218 10.45 -23.91 6.11
CA LEU A 218 10.90 -23.07 5.00
C LEU A 218 11.86 -23.78 4.03
N ASP A 219 12.41 -24.95 4.39
CA ASP A 219 13.44 -25.60 3.58
C ASP A 219 12.95 -26.06 2.21
N ALA A 220 11.72 -26.57 2.12
CA ALA A 220 11.11 -26.92 0.85
C ALA A 220 10.97 -25.69 -0.06
N ALA A 221 10.56 -24.55 0.52
CA ALA A 221 10.48 -23.29 -0.20
C ALA A 221 11.86 -22.83 -0.70
N ARG A 222 12.91 -22.89 0.13
CA ARG A 222 14.29 -22.55 -0.28
C ARG A 222 14.80 -23.42 -1.43
N GLN A 223 14.51 -24.71 -1.40
CA GLN A 223 14.87 -25.62 -2.49
C GLN A 223 14.13 -25.25 -3.78
N GLN A 224 12.84 -24.90 -3.68
CA GLN A 224 12.04 -24.48 -4.82
C GLN A 224 12.53 -23.17 -5.43
N THR A 225 12.80 -22.15 -4.61
CA THR A 225 13.31 -20.86 -5.10
C THR A 225 14.68 -21.00 -5.76
N ARG A 226 15.56 -21.85 -5.22
CA ARG A 226 16.84 -22.21 -5.85
C ARG A 226 16.66 -22.84 -7.23
N LYS A 227 15.71 -23.77 -7.38
CA LYS A 227 15.38 -24.38 -8.69
C LYS A 227 14.84 -23.33 -9.68
N ASN A 228 13.96 -22.45 -9.22
CA ASN A 228 13.40 -21.36 -10.02
C ASN A 228 14.50 -20.41 -10.52
N LEU A 229 15.44 -20.03 -9.65
CA LEU A 229 16.59 -19.20 -10.00
C LEU A 229 17.49 -19.87 -11.05
N GLN A 230 17.83 -21.15 -10.86
CA GLN A 230 18.62 -21.90 -11.83
C GLN A 230 17.95 -22.01 -13.20
N ARG A 231 16.63 -22.24 -13.23
CA ARG A 231 15.85 -22.24 -14.46
C ARG A 231 15.94 -20.90 -15.19
N ARG A 232 15.73 -19.79 -14.48
CA ARG A 232 15.80 -18.43 -15.06
C ARG A 232 17.18 -18.09 -15.60
N ILE A 233 18.26 -18.49 -14.91
CA ILE A 233 19.63 -18.29 -15.40
C ILE A 233 19.86 -19.05 -16.71
N ARG A 234 19.35 -20.28 -16.83
CA ARG A 234 19.46 -21.08 -18.07
C ARG A 234 18.64 -20.52 -19.23
N GLU A 235 17.48 -19.94 -18.95
CA GLU A 235 16.61 -19.33 -19.98
C GLU A 235 17.13 -17.98 -20.48
N ALA A 236 18.03 -17.32 -19.74
CA ALA A 236 18.55 -16.00 -20.06
C ALA A 236 19.91 -16.00 -20.81
N GLY A 237 20.56 -17.16 -20.94
CA GLY A 237 21.84 -17.32 -21.64
C GLY A 237 21.67 -18.08 -22.94
#